data_AF-V5HL62-F1
#
_entry.id   AF-V5HL62-F1
#
_cell.length_a   1.000
_cell.length_b   1.000
_cell.length_c   1.000
_cell.angle_alpha   90.00
_cell.angle_beta   90.00
_cell.angle_gamma   90.00
#
_symmetry.space_group_name_H-M   'P 1'
#
loop_
_entity.id
_entity.type
_entity.pdbx_description
1 polymer ?
#
loop_
_entity_poly.entity_id
_entity_poly.type
_entity_poly.pdbx_seq_one_letter_code
_entity_poly.pdbx_strand_id
1 'polypeptide(L)'
;TRLFKDVQAGSQSMPCRETVSQMYLAAVEALKSRGLLRYEASNFAREGHECGHNIGYWKGDQYLGIGPGSHSRLDVNGRREARIQTLEPGPWLHEVKSRGHGTRLVRALTTQQRLEEMLVMGLRTSRGISNEDWLVVSQGTSLKDTFEGSSQTQRLLDAGLILLDTSALRPTEEGLNVADSLSCALLPLLSKMESATAV
;
A
#
# COMPACT_ATOMS: atom_id res chain seq x y z
N THR A 1 18.41 -16.76 -3.71
CA THR A 1 19.74 -16.20 -3.34
C THR A 1 20.61 -17.28 -2.73
N ARG A 2 21.90 -17.03 -2.46
CA ARG A 2 22.76 -18.02 -1.76
C ARG A 2 22.21 -18.34 -0.37
N LEU A 3 21.89 -17.32 0.42
CA LEU A 3 21.26 -17.44 1.74
C LEU A 3 19.99 -18.31 1.71
N PHE A 4 19.11 -18.13 0.72
CA PHE A 4 17.90 -18.95 0.58
C PHE A 4 18.22 -20.45 0.42
N LYS A 5 19.23 -20.78 -0.41
CA LYS A 5 19.67 -22.17 -0.60
C LYS A 5 20.26 -22.75 0.69
N ASP A 6 21.04 -21.94 1.40
CA ASP A 6 21.70 -22.36 2.64
C ASP A 6 20.68 -22.63 3.77
N VAL A 7 19.61 -21.83 3.85
CA VAL A 7 18.48 -22.07 4.78
C VAL A 7 17.69 -23.32 4.39
N GLN A 8 17.36 -23.49 3.10
CA GLN A 8 16.63 -24.66 2.61
C GLN A 8 17.42 -25.95 2.84
N ALA A 9 18.75 -25.89 2.75
CA ALA A 9 19.66 -27.00 3.02
C ALA A 9 19.91 -27.25 4.52
N GLY A 10 19.34 -26.43 5.43
CA GLY A 10 19.55 -26.55 6.88
C GLY A 10 20.93 -26.10 7.37
N SER A 11 21.79 -25.60 6.49
CA SER A 11 23.13 -25.10 6.85
C SER A 11 23.11 -23.73 7.54
N GLN A 12 21.97 -23.04 7.49
CA GLN A 12 21.67 -21.82 8.24
C GLN A 12 20.26 -21.94 8.81
N SER A 13 20.07 -21.51 10.06
CA SER A 13 18.74 -21.44 10.67
C SER A 13 18.14 -20.04 10.52
N MET A 14 16.83 -19.98 10.32
CA MET A 14 16.10 -18.72 10.44
C MET A 14 15.75 -18.48 11.91
N PRO A 15 15.88 -17.25 12.43
CA PRO A 15 15.34 -16.90 13.73
C PRO A 15 13.83 -17.15 13.77
N CYS A 16 13.30 -17.49 14.95
CA CYS A 16 11.86 -17.63 15.13
C CYS A 16 11.16 -16.27 14.95
N ARG A 17 9.83 -16.29 14.75
CA ARG A 17 9.05 -15.08 14.48
C ARG A 17 9.16 -14.04 15.60
N GLU A 18 9.20 -14.50 16.84
CA GLU A 18 9.35 -13.67 18.03
C GLU A 18 10.68 -12.93 18.02
N THR A 19 11.77 -13.62 17.65
CA THR A 19 13.10 -13.01 17.54
C THR A 19 13.15 -11.98 16.41
N VAL A 20 12.57 -12.30 15.24
CA VAL A 20 12.50 -11.35 14.11
C VAL A 20 11.73 -10.08 14.50
N SER A 21 10.61 -10.24 15.22
CA SER A 21 9.81 -9.10 15.71
C SER A 21 10.61 -8.23 16.68
N GLN A 22 11.29 -8.84 17.66
CA GLN A 22 12.13 -8.12 18.62
C GLN A 22 13.28 -7.36 17.93
N MET A 23 13.94 -7.99 16.95
CA MET A 23 14.99 -7.34 16.16
C MET A 23 14.46 -6.13 15.39
N TYR A 24 13.27 -6.25 14.78
CA TYR A 24 12.64 -5.16 14.07
C TYR A 24 12.28 -3.99 15.00
N LEU A 25 11.64 -4.26 16.14
CA LEU A 25 11.28 -3.22 17.12
C LEU A 25 12.52 -2.53 17.70
N ALA A 26 13.59 -3.29 17.98
CA ALA A 26 14.87 -2.71 18.39
C ALA A 26 15.47 -1.79 17.33
N ALA A 27 15.35 -2.15 16.04
CA ALA A 27 15.80 -1.29 14.94
C ALA A 27 14.96 -0.01 14.82
N VAL A 28 13.63 -0.11 14.95
CA VAL A 28 12.72 1.05 14.95
C VAL A 28 13.15 2.06 16.02
N GLU A 29 13.36 1.61 17.26
CA GLU A 29 13.74 2.49 18.37
C GLU A 29 15.16 3.08 18.18
N ALA A 30 16.11 2.25 17.73
CA ALA A 30 17.47 2.70 17.44
C ALA A 30 17.52 3.76 16.33
N LEU A 31 16.66 3.68 15.32
CA LEU A 31 16.57 4.66 14.24
C LEU A 31 15.87 5.94 14.71
N LYS A 32 14.76 5.81 15.44
CA LYS A 32 13.99 6.92 16.01
C LYS A 32 14.86 7.79 16.93
N SER A 33 15.64 7.17 17.82
CA SER A 33 16.59 7.88 18.70
C SER A 33 17.70 8.64 17.95
N ARG A 34 17.91 8.36 16.67
CA ARG A 34 18.86 9.07 15.78
C ARG A 34 18.19 10.08 14.84
N GLY A 35 16.89 10.34 15.05
CA GLY A 35 16.10 11.27 14.24
C GLY A 35 15.65 10.71 12.88
N LEU A 36 15.69 9.39 12.71
CA LEU A 36 15.15 8.70 11.53
C LEU A 36 13.75 8.20 11.86
N LEU A 37 12.74 8.88 11.33
CA LEU A 37 11.33 8.59 11.56
C LEU A 37 10.84 7.51 10.58
N ARG A 38 10.03 6.59 11.09
CA ARG A 38 9.37 5.58 10.27
C ARG A 38 8.22 6.23 9.51
N TYR A 39 8.41 6.44 8.21
CA TYR A 39 7.37 7.04 7.35
C TYR A 39 6.50 5.98 6.66
N GLU A 40 7.00 4.74 6.54
CA GLU A 40 6.25 3.57 6.08
C GLU A 40 6.75 2.29 6.78
N ALA A 41 6.00 1.19 6.66
CA ALA A 41 6.24 -0.11 7.30
C ALA A 41 7.71 -0.56 7.36
N SER A 42 8.52 -0.33 6.33
CA SER A 42 9.93 -0.81 6.27
C SER A 42 11.01 0.25 6.13
N ASN A 43 10.67 1.53 5.94
CA ASN A 43 11.64 2.59 5.65
C ASN A 43 11.55 3.75 6.63
N PHE A 44 12.72 4.35 6.83
CA PHE A 44 12.97 5.40 7.79
C PHE A 44 13.76 6.51 7.12
N ALA A 45 13.45 7.75 7.47
CA ALA A 45 14.13 8.92 6.95
C ALA A 45 14.12 10.05 7.97
N ARG A 46 15.03 11.01 7.81
CA ARG A 46 14.85 12.31 8.47
C ARG A 46 13.65 13.00 7.82
N GLU A 47 12.98 13.86 8.58
CA GLU A 47 11.90 14.68 8.04
C GLU A 47 12.37 15.44 6.78
N GLY A 48 11.59 15.35 5.71
CA GLY A 48 11.90 15.95 4.41
C GLY A 48 12.89 15.16 3.54
N HIS A 49 13.40 14.03 4.01
CA HIS A 49 14.30 13.13 3.28
C HIS A 49 13.64 11.78 2.94
N GLU A 50 12.32 11.69 3.02
CA GLU A 50 11.59 10.50 2.65
C GLU A 50 11.74 10.21 1.15
N CYS A 51 11.75 8.93 0.78
CA CYS A 51 11.82 8.54 -0.62
C CYS A 51 10.52 8.95 -1.35
N GLY A 52 10.60 9.99 -2.18
CA GLY A 52 9.47 10.50 -2.95
C GLY A 52 8.84 9.44 -3.87
N HIS A 53 9.64 8.51 -4.41
CA HIS A 53 9.14 7.40 -5.22
C HIS A 53 8.26 6.44 -4.41
N ASN A 54 8.71 6.07 -3.20
CA ASN A 54 7.92 5.21 -2.32
C ASN A 54 6.63 5.93 -1.90
N ILE A 55 6.72 7.20 -1.50
CA ILE A 55 5.55 7.99 -1.13
C ILE A 55 4.55 8.07 -2.28
N GLY A 56 5.01 8.33 -3.50
CA GLY A 56 4.14 8.40 -4.66
C GLY A 56 3.39 7.09 -4.91
N TYR A 57 4.08 5.95 -4.80
CA TYR A 57 3.42 4.64 -4.87
C TYR A 57 2.37 4.46 -3.77
N TRP A 58 2.72 4.79 -2.52
CA TRP A 58 1.81 4.56 -1.40
C TRP A 58 0.58 5.48 -1.41
N LYS A 59 0.72 6.69 -1.96
CA LYS A 59 -0.39 7.62 -2.20
C LYS A 59 -1.27 7.24 -3.39
N GLY A 60 -0.81 6.33 -4.25
CA GLY A 60 -1.48 6.04 -5.50
C GLY A 60 -1.31 7.15 -6.54
N ASP A 61 -0.20 7.89 -6.51
CA ASP A 61 0.13 8.87 -7.55
C ASP A 61 0.32 8.20 -8.91
N GLN A 62 0.31 9.00 -9.98
CA GLN A 62 0.61 8.48 -11.30
C GLN A 62 2.07 8.04 -11.41
N TYR A 63 2.30 6.87 -12.00
CA TYR A 63 3.63 6.39 -12.33
C TYR A 63 3.63 5.56 -13.61
N LEU A 64 4.74 5.66 -14.34
CA LEU A 64 5.01 4.89 -15.54
C LEU A 64 6.10 3.87 -15.24
N GLY A 65 5.75 2.59 -15.27
CA GLY A 65 6.73 1.50 -15.21
C GLY A 65 7.26 1.20 -16.60
N ILE A 66 8.57 1.18 -16.76
CA ILE A 66 9.24 0.85 -18.02
C ILE A 66 10.07 -0.41 -17.82
N GLY A 67 10.02 -1.32 -18.79
CA GLY A 67 10.77 -2.56 -18.77
C GLY A 67 9.90 -3.81 -18.65
N PRO A 68 10.51 -5.00 -18.77
CA PRO A 68 9.80 -6.26 -18.69
C PRO A 68 9.10 -6.43 -17.33
N GLY A 69 7.81 -6.78 -17.35
CA GLY A 69 6.99 -7.04 -16.15
C GLY A 69 6.61 -5.79 -15.34
N SER A 70 6.99 -4.60 -15.79
CA SER A 70 6.65 -3.38 -15.08
C SER A 70 5.15 -3.10 -15.12
N HIS A 71 4.68 -2.41 -14.08
CA HIS A 71 3.30 -1.96 -13.96
C HIS A 71 3.27 -0.44 -14.01
N SER A 72 2.15 0.13 -14.43
CA SER A 72 1.90 1.57 -14.40
C SER A 72 0.53 1.87 -13.79
N ARG A 73 0.38 3.07 -13.23
CA ARG A 73 -0.89 3.70 -12.89
C ARG A 73 -0.92 5.08 -13.53
N LEU A 74 -1.79 5.28 -14.52
CA LEU A 74 -1.83 6.52 -15.30
C LEU A 74 -3.27 7.03 -15.38
N ASP A 75 -3.47 8.34 -15.28
CA ASP A 75 -4.73 8.99 -15.61
C ASP A 75 -4.74 9.34 -17.11
N VAL A 76 -5.68 8.77 -17.85
CA VAL A 76 -5.84 8.93 -19.29
C VAL A 76 -7.30 9.24 -19.58
N ASN A 77 -7.56 10.37 -20.23
CA ASN A 77 -8.92 10.85 -20.54
C ASN A 77 -9.85 10.86 -19.31
N GLY A 78 -9.33 11.30 -18.16
CA GLY A 78 -10.06 11.36 -16.88
C GLY A 78 -10.31 10.01 -16.20
N ARG A 79 -9.67 8.92 -16.66
CA ARG A 79 -9.81 7.58 -16.07
C ARG A 79 -8.45 7.06 -15.60
N ARG A 80 -8.42 6.48 -14.40
CA ARG A 80 -7.25 5.78 -13.88
C ARG A 80 -7.11 4.42 -14.58
N GLU A 81 -5.97 4.18 -15.21
CA GLU A 81 -5.62 2.95 -15.89
C GLU A 81 -4.47 2.23 -15.19
N ALA A 82 -4.59 0.91 -15.07
CA ALA A 82 -3.48 0.01 -14.84
C ALA A 82 -2.91 -0.46 -16.18
N ARG A 83 -1.60 -0.32 -16.38
CA ARG A 83 -0.90 -0.91 -17.53
C ARG A 83 0.12 -1.94 -17.09
N ILE A 84 0.18 -3.06 -17.79
CA ILE A 84 1.09 -4.17 -17.49
C ILE A 84 1.93 -4.42 -18.73
N GLN A 85 3.26 -4.38 -18.56
CA GLN A 85 4.21 -4.71 -19.61
C GLN A 85 4.40 -6.23 -19.70
N THR A 86 4.76 -6.71 -20.88
CA THR A 86 5.18 -8.10 -21.11
C THR A 86 6.27 -8.49 -20.12
N LEU A 87 6.08 -9.62 -19.45
CA LEU A 87 6.90 -10.05 -18.31
C LEU A 87 8.31 -10.43 -18.72
N GLU A 88 8.43 -11.15 -19.83
CA GLU A 88 9.66 -11.78 -20.26
C GLU A 88 10.55 -10.79 -21.03
N PRO A 89 11.84 -10.62 -20.67
CA PRO A 89 12.72 -9.65 -21.31
C PRO A 89 12.86 -9.77 -22.83
N GLY A 90 12.99 -10.99 -23.34
CA GLY A 90 13.12 -11.25 -24.78
C GLY A 90 11.89 -10.80 -25.57
N PRO A 91 10.69 -11.33 -25.26
CA PRO A 91 9.43 -10.87 -25.84
C PRO A 91 9.20 -9.36 -25.69
N TRP A 92 9.42 -8.79 -24.50
CA TRP A 92 9.26 -7.35 -24.27
C TRP A 92 10.17 -6.52 -25.19
N LEU A 93 11.46 -6.89 -25.32
CA LEU A 93 12.40 -6.21 -26.23
C LEU A 93 11.98 -6.31 -27.69
N HIS A 94 11.46 -7.48 -28.11
CA HIS A 94 10.98 -7.68 -29.47
C HIS A 94 9.76 -6.80 -29.76
N GLU A 95 8.79 -6.73 -28.84
CA GLU A 95 7.59 -5.90 -28.96
C GLU A 95 7.93 -4.41 -28.98
N VAL A 96 8.83 -3.95 -28.11
CA VAL A 96 9.28 -2.55 -28.12
C VAL A 96 9.94 -2.19 -29.45
N LYS A 97 10.81 -3.06 -30.00
CA LYS A 97 11.46 -2.80 -31.30
C LYS A 97 10.49 -2.81 -32.48
N SER A 98 9.47 -3.67 -32.45
CA SER A 98 8.54 -3.85 -33.57
C SER A 98 7.31 -2.93 -33.52
N ARG A 99 6.84 -2.58 -32.33
CA ARG A 99 5.57 -1.85 -32.10
C ARG A 99 5.76 -0.53 -31.34
N GLY A 100 6.97 -0.26 -30.82
CA GLY A 100 7.28 0.93 -30.01
C GLY A 100 6.95 0.81 -28.52
N HIS A 101 6.31 -0.28 -28.06
CA HIS A 101 6.01 -0.51 -26.65
C HIS A 101 5.85 -2.00 -26.32
N GLY A 102 6.00 -2.36 -25.04
CA GLY A 102 5.77 -3.71 -24.51
C GLY A 102 4.47 -3.87 -23.72
N THR A 103 3.52 -2.92 -23.83
CA THR A 103 2.24 -2.96 -23.10
C THR A 103 1.39 -4.13 -23.58
N ARG A 104 1.10 -5.06 -22.66
CA ARG A 104 0.29 -6.26 -22.91
C ARG A 104 -1.15 -6.12 -22.44
N LEU A 105 -1.37 -5.44 -21.32
CA LEU A 105 -2.70 -5.18 -20.78
C LEU A 105 -2.85 -3.71 -20.40
N VAL A 106 -4.00 -3.14 -20.76
CA VAL A 106 -4.51 -1.86 -20.26
C VAL A 106 -5.89 -2.13 -19.66
N ARG A 107 -6.11 -1.71 -18.42
CA ARG A 107 -7.38 -1.88 -17.72
C ARG A 107 -7.74 -0.60 -16.96
N ALA A 108 -8.92 -0.06 -17.21
CA ALA A 108 -9.47 1.01 -16.37
C ALA A 108 -9.77 0.46 -14.97
N LEU A 109 -9.39 1.20 -13.93
CA LEU A 109 -9.72 0.86 -12.55
C LEU A 109 -11.10 1.39 -12.20
N THR A 110 -11.90 0.56 -11.54
CA THR A 110 -13.18 0.98 -10.97
C THR A 110 -12.95 1.88 -9.75
N THR A 111 -13.96 2.63 -9.32
CA THR A 111 -13.93 3.38 -8.06
C THR A 111 -13.55 2.48 -6.89
N GLN A 112 -14.21 1.31 -6.81
CA GLN A 112 -13.94 0.31 -5.77
C GLN A 112 -12.46 -0.13 -5.75
N GLN A 113 -11.89 -0.48 -6.90
CA GLN A 113 -10.48 -0.88 -6.99
C GLN A 113 -9.54 0.24 -6.55
N ARG A 114 -9.87 1.50 -6.86
CA ARG A 114 -9.06 2.65 -6.43
C ARG A 114 -9.14 2.85 -4.92
N LEU A 115 -10.32 2.72 -4.31
CA LEU A 115 -10.49 2.80 -2.85
C LEU A 115 -9.76 1.65 -2.13
N GLU A 116 -9.82 0.44 -2.68
CA GLU A 116 -9.07 -0.72 -2.18
C GLU A 116 -7.56 -0.48 -2.25
N GLU A 117 -7.06 0.03 -3.39
CA GLU A 117 -5.64 0.40 -3.53
C GLU A 117 -5.24 1.49 -2.52
N MET A 118 -6.04 2.55 -2.37
CA MET A 118 -5.79 3.60 -1.38
C MET A 118 -5.76 3.06 0.05
N LEU A 119 -6.67 2.14 0.38
CA LEU A 119 -6.75 1.53 1.71
C LEU A 119 -5.50 0.69 2.01
N VAL A 120 -5.18 -0.26 1.13
CA VAL A 120 -4.06 -1.19 1.33
C VAL A 120 -2.73 -0.46 1.35
N MET A 121 -2.55 0.52 0.47
CA MET A 121 -1.28 1.25 0.36
C MET A 121 -1.14 2.30 1.47
N GLY A 122 -2.20 3.06 1.75
CA GLY A 122 -2.18 4.13 2.76
C GLY A 122 -1.91 3.60 4.17
N LEU A 123 -2.51 2.45 4.54
CA LEU A 123 -2.30 1.81 5.86
C LEU A 123 -0.87 1.27 6.08
N ARG A 124 -0.03 1.24 5.04
CA ARG A 124 1.41 0.94 5.17
C ARG A 124 2.25 2.16 5.52
N THR A 125 1.64 3.35 5.57
CA THR A 125 2.34 4.61 5.86
C THR A 125 1.90 5.20 7.20
N SER A 126 2.80 5.92 7.87
CA SER A 126 2.45 6.61 9.12
C SER A 126 1.45 7.75 8.92
N ARG A 127 1.36 8.28 7.69
CA ARG A 127 0.41 9.33 7.31
C ARG A 127 -1.00 8.78 7.09
N GLY A 128 -1.14 7.50 6.76
CA GLY A 128 -2.42 6.90 6.43
C GLY A 128 -3.03 7.46 5.16
N ILE A 129 -4.36 7.57 5.17
CA ILE A 129 -5.20 8.01 4.05
C ILE A 129 -5.85 9.32 4.44
N SER A 130 -5.67 10.35 3.62
CA SER A 130 -6.36 11.63 3.79
C SER A 130 -7.84 11.49 3.46
N ASN A 131 -8.71 12.08 4.27
CA ASN A 131 -10.14 12.17 3.97
C ASN A 131 -10.38 13.04 2.72
N GLU A 132 -9.54 14.04 2.47
CA GLU A 132 -9.63 14.87 1.27
C GLU A 132 -9.39 14.05 0.00
N ASP A 133 -8.28 13.30 -0.06
CA ASP A 133 -7.96 12.43 -1.19
C ASP A 133 -9.01 11.33 -1.37
N TRP A 134 -9.49 10.78 -0.25
CA TRP A 134 -10.53 9.75 -0.23
C TRP A 134 -11.83 10.25 -0.85
N LEU A 135 -12.32 11.43 -0.45
CA LEU A 135 -13.57 12.02 -0.92
C LEU A 135 -13.61 12.18 -2.45
N VAL A 136 -12.47 12.50 -3.07
CA VAL A 136 -12.36 12.63 -4.53
C VAL A 136 -12.66 11.29 -5.22
N VAL A 137 -12.17 10.19 -4.69
CA VAL A 137 -12.35 8.86 -5.29
C VAL A 137 -13.69 8.26 -4.91
N SER A 138 -14.10 8.39 -3.64
CA SER A 138 -15.36 7.87 -3.11
C SER A 138 -16.60 8.65 -3.55
N GLN A 139 -16.42 9.72 -4.33
CA GLN A 139 -17.48 10.59 -4.84
C GLN A 139 -18.30 11.24 -3.70
N GLY A 140 -17.60 11.66 -2.64
CA GLY A 140 -18.18 12.42 -1.54
C GLY A 140 -18.51 11.63 -0.27
N THR A 141 -18.29 10.30 -0.24
CA THR A 141 -18.46 9.51 0.99
C THR A 141 -17.21 9.61 1.86
N SER A 142 -17.29 10.13 3.09
CA SER A 142 -16.11 10.33 3.93
C SER A 142 -15.53 9.02 4.47
N LEU A 143 -14.27 9.05 4.94
CA LEU A 143 -13.65 7.92 5.67
C LEU A 143 -14.46 7.55 6.90
N LYS A 144 -14.99 8.54 7.62
CA LYS A 144 -15.85 8.32 8.78
C LYS A 144 -17.12 7.59 8.38
N ASP A 145 -17.83 8.07 7.37
CA ASP A 145 -19.07 7.42 6.91
C ASP A 145 -18.82 5.98 6.41
N THR A 146 -17.62 5.74 5.86
CA THR A 146 -17.22 4.42 5.35
C THR A 146 -16.90 3.43 6.49
N PHE A 147 -16.16 3.87 7.51
CA PHE A 147 -15.52 2.95 8.47
C PHE A 147 -16.06 3.05 9.90
N GLU A 148 -16.59 4.20 10.32
CA GLU A 148 -17.13 4.42 11.66
C GLU A 148 -18.37 3.55 11.90
N GLY A 149 -18.55 3.08 13.14
CA GLY A 149 -19.71 2.26 13.53
C GLY A 149 -19.61 0.77 13.18
N SER A 150 -18.62 0.34 12.39
CA SER A 150 -18.37 -1.09 12.17
C SER A 150 -17.63 -1.73 13.36
N SER A 151 -18.00 -2.98 13.70
CA SER A 151 -17.35 -3.71 14.80
C SER A 151 -15.89 -4.06 14.50
N GLN A 152 -15.51 -4.17 13.23
CA GLN A 152 -14.12 -4.32 12.82
C GLN A 152 -13.31 -3.06 13.15
N THR A 153 -13.77 -1.89 12.72
CA THR A 153 -13.08 -0.61 13.00
C THR A 153 -13.01 -0.34 14.50
N GLN A 154 -14.10 -0.56 15.24
CA GLN A 154 -14.10 -0.33 16.69
C GLN A 154 -13.05 -1.19 17.42
N ARG A 155 -12.91 -2.47 17.05
CA ARG A 155 -11.86 -3.34 17.63
C ARG A 155 -10.45 -2.82 17.37
N LEU A 156 -10.19 -2.26 16.18
CA LEU A 156 -8.88 -1.70 15.86
C LEU A 156 -8.61 -0.38 16.59
N LEU A 157 -9.65 0.44 16.80
CA LEU A 157 -9.57 1.66 17.62
C LEU A 157 -9.32 1.32 19.09
N ASP A 158 -10.08 0.39 19.65
CA ASP A 158 -9.96 -0.05 21.05
C ASP A 158 -8.60 -0.69 21.33
N ALA A 159 -8.05 -1.42 20.36
CA ALA A 159 -6.70 -1.98 20.41
C ALA A 159 -5.59 -0.93 20.18
N GLY A 160 -5.93 0.33 19.89
CA GLY A 160 -4.97 1.39 19.61
C GLY A 160 -4.14 1.15 18.36
N LEU A 161 -4.66 0.41 17.38
CA LEU A 161 -3.94 0.07 16.13
C LEU A 161 -4.20 1.09 15.01
N ILE A 162 -5.31 1.81 15.06
CA ILE A 162 -5.64 2.87 14.09
C ILE A 162 -6.12 4.12 14.80
N LEU A 163 -6.02 5.24 14.10
CA LEU A 163 -6.68 6.50 14.41
C LEU A 163 -7.60 6.82 13.23
N LEU A 164 -8.87 7.13 13.52
CA LEU A 164 -9.85 7.58 12.55
C LEU A 164 -10.44 8.90 13.07
N ASP A 165 -10.24 9.97 12.32
CA ASP A 165 -10.81 11.29 12.61
C ASP A 165 -11.38 11.92 11.32
N THR A 166 -11.78 13.19 11.38
CA THR A 166 -12.36 13.90 10.23
C THR A 166 -11.35 14.19 9.12
N SER A 167 -10.05 14.13 9.43
CA SER A 167 -8.96 14.43 8.51
C SER A 167 -8.37 13.18 7.86
N ALA A 168 -8.29 12.06 8.57
CA ALA A 168 -7.61 10.87 8.08
C ALA A 168 -7.99 9.57 8.78
N LEU A 169 -7.66 8.46 8.12
CA LEU A 169 -7.53 7.12 8.68
C LEU A 169 -6.06 6.72 8.63
N ARG A 170 -5.41 6.52 9.79
CA ARG A 170 -3.99 6.20 9.86
C ARG A 170 -3.68 5.10 10.86
N PRO A 171 -2.68 4.25 10.61
CA PRO A 171 -2.18 3.33 11.62
C PRO A 171 -1.46 4.09 12.74
N THR A 172 -1.48 3.54 13.95
CA THR A 172 -0.54 3.96 15.02
C THR A 172 0.85 3.35 14.79
N GLU A 173 1.82 3.65 15.66
CA GLU A 173 3.11 2.94 15.62
C GLU A 173 2.92 1.42 15.78
N GLU A 174 1.99 0.97 16.61
CA GLU A 174 1.65 -0.45 16.74
C GLU A 174 0.85 -0.97 15.54
N GLY A 175 -0.06 -0.16 14.99
CA GLY A 175 -0.79 -0.48 13.77
C GLY A 175 0.11 -0.80 12.59
N LEU A 176 1.19 -0.02 12.41
CA LEU A 176 2.16 -0.25 11.33
C LEU A 176 2.87 -1.60 11.44
N ASN A 177 3.04 -2.14 12.65
CA ASN A 177 3.63 -3.47 12.86
C ASN A 177 2.74 -4.59 12.30
N VAL A 178 1.45 -4.31 12.08
CA VAL A 178 0.44 -5.26 11.62
C VAL A 178 -0.37 -4.72 10.44
N ALA A 179 0.22 -3.86 9.59
CA ALA A 179 -0.45 -3.16 8.50
C ALA A 179 -1.27 -4.07 7.56
N ASP A 180 -0.76 -5.27 7.27
CA ASP A 180 -1.47 -6.26 6.43
C ASP A 180 -2.77 -6.73 7.11
N SER A 181 -2.75 -6.92 8.44
CA SER A 181 -3.94 -7.31 9.22
C SER A 181 -4.97 -6.18 9.28
N LEU A 182 -4.53 -4.91 9.34
CA LEU A 182 -5.43 -3.75 9.24
C LEU A 182 -6.18 -3.76 7.90
N SER A 183 -5.44 -3.99 6.81
CA SER A 183 -6.00 -4.07 5.46
C SER A 183 -7.02 -5.21 5.34
N CYS A 184 -6.69 -6.41 5.83
CA CYS A 184 -7.61 -7.54 5.84
C CYS A 184 -8.90 -7.29 6.64
N ALA A 185 -8.81 -6.53 7.74
CA ALA A 185 -9.96 -6.22 8.57
C ALA A 185 -10.89 -5.16 7.96
N LEU A 186 -10.34 -4.18 7.23
CA LEU A 186 -11.08 -3.03 6.73
C LEU A 186 -11.53 -3.18 5.27
N LEU A 187 -10.81 -3.92 4.42
CA LEU A 187 -11.19 -4.15 3.01
C LEU A 187 -12.62 -4.66 2.83
N PRO A 188 -13.13 -5.64 3.62
CA PRO A 188 -14.49 -6.15 3.47
C PRO A 188 -15.59 -5.11 3.71
N LEU A 189 -15.26 -3.97 4.33
CA LEU A 189 -16.22 -2.89 4.57
C LEU A 189 -16.51 -2.10 3.29
N LEU A 190 -15.56 -2.05 2.34
CA LEU A 190 -15.73 -1.35 1.06
C LEU A 190 -16.69 -2.08 0.13
N SER A 191 -16.70 -3.42 0.14
CA SER A 191 -17.64 -4.23 -0.65
C SER A 191 -19.11 -4.01 -0.30
N LYS A 192 -19.43 -3.34 0.82
CA LYS A 192 -20.81 -2.98 1.19
C LYS A 192 -21.29 -1.70 0.50
N MET A 193 -20.41 -0.90 -0.10
CA MET A 193 -20.78 0.36 -0.74
C MET A 193 -21.50 0.15 -2.07
N GLU A 194 -21.20 -0.92 -2.82
CA GLU A 194 -21.91 -1.23 -4.08
C GLU A 194 -23.40 -1.56 -3.89
N SER A 195 -23.78 -2.10 -2.72
CA SER A 195 -25.17 -2.49 -2.44
C SER A 195 -26.10 -1.30 -2.12
N ALA A 196 -25.54 -0.13 -1.79
CA ALA A 196 -26.32 1.05 -1.40
C ALA A 196 -26.64 1.99 -2.58
N THR A 197 -25.94 1.86 -3.71
CA THR A 197 -26.09 2.70 -4.91
C THR A 197 -26.86 2.03 -6.05
N ALA A 198 -27.40 0.83 -5.83
CA ALA A 198 -28.16 0.06 -6.83
C ALA A 198 -29.70 0.16 -6.65
N VAL A 199 -30.20 1.31 -6.18
CA VAL A 199 -31.64 1.61 -6.04
C VAL A 199 -32.00 2.82 -6.89
#